data_AF-A0A7K0SFP4-F1
#
_entry.id   AF-A0A7K0SFP4-F1
#
_cell.length_a   1.000
_cell.length_b   1.000
_cell.length_c   1.000
_cell.angle_alpha   90.00
_cell.angle_beta   90.00
_cell.angle_gamma   90.00
#
_symmetry.space_group_name_H-M   'P 1'
#
loop_
_entity.id
_entity.type
_entity.pdbx_description
1 polymer ?
#
loop_
_entity_poly.entity_id
_entity_poly.type
_entity_poly.pdbx_seq_one_letter_code
_entity_poly.pdbx_strand_id
1 'polypeptide(L)'
;MGRDRVESKEIDRYSIWSTGMKLLINGISQSDVSKLPNSDALLRGDGLFETILAIDDKPVALDRHLARLERSADKLQITLPASIDIKVGISNLLEAQTGQSKVRLVVLSDGNWFISAEPLVENAQSISLAKFSDPINSKSGLAGIKSISYGLSLLAVRKAKQLGFDDSIFIN
;
A
#
# COMPACT_ATOMS: atom_id res chain seq x y z
N MET A 1 -19.59 -50.38 1.53
CA MET A 1 -18.39 -49.88 0.80
C MET A 1 -18.85 -48.97 -0.32
N GLY A 2 -19.21 -47.74 0.01
CA GLY A 2 -19.51 -46.69 -0.98
C GLY A 2 -18.25 -45.86 -1.18
N ARG A 3 -17.72 -45.84 -2.40
CA ARG A 3 -16.75 -44.84 -2.82
C ARG A 3 -17.55 -43.64 -3.28
N ASP A 4 -17.64 -42.62 -2.45
CA ASP A 4 -18.22 -41.34 -2.85
C ASP A 4 -17.34 -40.74 -3.95
N ARG A 5 -17.97 -40.52 -5.10
CA ARG A 5 -17.40 -39.76 -6.22
C ARG A 5 -17.23 -38.34 -5.72
N VAL A 6 -15.98 -37.87 -5.66
CA VAL A 6 -15.70 -36.44 -5.55
C VAL A 6 -16.15 -35.82 -6.87
N GLU A 7 -17.33 -35.19 -6.86
CA GLU A 7 -17.76 -34.31 -7.94
C GLU A 7 -16.71 -33.21 -8.08
N SER A 8 -16.02 -33.20 -9.22
CA SER A 8 -15.21 -32.08 -9.65
C SER A 8 -16.15 -30.90 -9.86
N LYS A 9 -16.22 -29.97 -8.89
CA LYS A 9 -16.85 -28.68 -9.13
C LYS A 9 -16.09 -28.00 -10.27
N GLU A 10 -16.81 -27.69 -11.34
CA GLU A 10 -16.32 -26.81 -12.39
C GLU A 10 -15.75 -25.55 -11.75
N ILE A 11 -14.53 -25.19 -12.15
CA ILE A 11 -13.96 -23.89 -11.84
C ILE A 11 -14.82 -22.88 -12.60
N ASP A 12 -15.70 -22.21 -11.85
CA ASP A 12 -16.49 -21.10 -12.34
C ASP A 12 -15.55 -19.97 -12.77
N ARG A 13 -15.32 -19.88 -14.08
CA ARG A 13 -14.50 -18.83 -14.70
C ARG A 13 -15.19 -17.46 -14.72
N TYR A 14 -16.35 -17.34 -14.08
CA TYR A 14 -17.15 -16.12 -13.97
C TYR A 14 -17.52 -15.76 -12.51
N SER A 15 -16.82 -16.35 -11.51
CA SER A 15 -16.96 -15.95 -10.11
C SER A 15 -16.28 -14.60 -9.84
N ILE A 16 -17.06 -13.54 -10.02
CA ILE A 16 -16.76 -12.15 -9.72
C ILE A 16 -16.46 -12.00 -8.20
N TRP A 17 -15.17 -11.87 -7.83
CA TRP A 17 -14.64 -11.25 -6.59
C TRP A 17 -14.93 -11.87 -5.21
N SER A 18 -14.81 -13.19 -5.05
CA SER A 18 -14.65 -13.76 -3.70
C SER A 18 -13.23 -13.51 -3.13
N THR A 19 -13.00 -12.29 -2.64
CA THR A 19 -11.91 -11.83 -1.76
C THR A 19 -10.47 -11.92 -2.30
N GLY A 20 -9.73 -10.80 -2.34
CA GLY A 20 -8.27 -10.87 -2.32
C GLY A 20 -7.57 -9.76 -3.06
N MET A 21 -6.85 -8.93 -2.31
CA MET A 21 -5.75 -8.11 -2.78
C MET A 21 -4.90 -8.83 -3.84
N LYS A 22 -4.66 -8.21 -5.00
CA LYS A 22 -3.64 -8.67 -5.96
C LYS A 22 -2.26 -8.26 -5.45
N LEU A 23 -1.26 -9.12 -5.59
CA LEU A 23 0.09 -8.90 -5.05
C LEU A 23 1.15 -9.19 -6.10
N LEU A 24 2.16 -8.34 -6.16
CA LEU A 24 3.39 -8.52 -6.91
C LEU A 24 4.57 -8.27 -5.97
N ILE A 25 5.54 -9.17 -5.96
CA ILE A 25 6.76 -9.06 -5.15
C ILE A 25 7.95 -9.18 -6.11
N ASN A 26 8.85 -8.20 -6.10
CA ASN A 26 10.05 -8.16 -6.93
C ASN A 26 9.78 -8.46 -8.43
N GLY A 27 8.71 -7.90 -8.99
CA GLY A 27 8.31 -8.11 -10.39
C GLY A 27 7.47 -9.36 -10.67
N ILE A 28 7.21 -10.20 -9.66
CA ILE A 28 6.54 -11.50 -9.82
C ILE A 28 5.18 -11.49 -9.12
N SER A 29 4.11 -11.79 -9.84
CA SER A 29 2.77 -11.96 -9.26
C SER A 29 2.74 -13.07 -8.21
N GLN A 30 2.07 -12.81 -7.09
CA GLN A 30 1.90 -13.78 -6.00
C GLN A 30 0.43 -13.85 -5.58
N SER A 31 -0.05 -15.06 -5.32
CA SER A 31 -1.35 -15.32 -4.70
C SER A 31 -1.25 -15.56 -3.19
N ASP A 32 -0.03 -15.76 -2.68
CA ASP A 32 0.26 -16.10 -1.29
C ASP A 32 0.91 -14.91 -0.58
N VAL A 33 0.15 -14.27 0.31
CA VAL A 33 0.60 -13.10 1.09
C VAL A 33 1.71 -13.46 2.08
N SER A 34 1.84 -14.73 2.48
CA SER A 34 2.91 -15.17 3.38
C SER A 34 4.30 -15.03 2.75
N LYS A 35 4.38 -14.84 1.42
CA LYS A 35 5.63 -14.57 0.69
C LYS A 35 6.08 -13.12 0.75
N LEU A 36 5.35 -12.23 1.44
CA LEU A 36 5.85 -10.89 1.71
C LEU A 36 7.24 -10.96 2.36
N PRO A 37 8.16 -10.04 2.03
CA PRO A 37 9.52 -10.10 2.54
C PRO A 37 9.55 -10.08 4.07
N ASN A 38 9.99 -11.17 4.70
CA ASN A 38 10.29 -11.18 6.13
C ASN A 38 11.75 -10.76 6.33
N SER A 39 12.00 -9.45 6.32
CA SER A 39 13.35 -8.89 6.41
C SER A 39 13.50 -7.88 7.53
N ASP A 40 14.75 -7.66 7.96
CA ASP A 40 15.07 -6.63 8.96
C ASP A 40 14.59 -5.24 8.53
N ALA A 41 14.65 -4.92 7.23
CA ALA A 41 14.14 -3.65 6.71
C ALA A 41 12.63 -3.51 6.94
N LEU A 42 11.84 -4.57 6.66
CA LEU A 42 10.41 -4.56 6.97
C LEU A 42 10.15 -4.45 8.48
N LEU A 43 10.84 -5.26 9.28
CA LEU A 43 10.64 -5.33 10.73
C LEU A 43 11.02 -4.03 11.46
N ARG A 44 11.98 -3.27 10.91
CA ARG A 44 12.44 -1.98 11.47
C ARG A 44 11.74 -0.77 10.86
N GLY A 45 10.89 -0.96 9.85
CA GLY A 45 10.24 0.14 9.16
C GLY A 45 11.19 0.96 8.27
N ASP A 46 12.25 0.33 7.78
CA ASP A 46 13.27 0.94 6.93
C ASP A 46 12.91 0.78 5.44
N GLY A 47 12.10 1.72 4.96
CA GLY A 47 11.58 1.71 3.62
C GLY A 47 10.63 2.87 3.34
N LEU A 48 10.14 2.90 2.10
CA LEU A 48 9.27 3.91 1.54
C LEU A 48 7.98 3.26 1.05
N PHE A 49 6.91 4.04 0.97
CA PHE A 49 5.69 3.58 0.31
C PHE A 49 5.00 4.68 -0.48
N GLU A 50 4.25 4.25 -1.48
CA GLU A 50 3.29 5.07 -2.21
C GLU A 50 1.89 4.46 -2.09
N THR A 51 0.88 5.32 -2.11
CA THR A 51 -0.53 4.90 -2.16
C THR A 51 -1.17 5.69 -3.28
N ILE A 52 -1.63 4.98 -4.30
CA ILE A 52 -2.03 5.50 -5.60
C ILE A 52 -3.47 5.07 -5.83
N LEU A 53 -4.33 6.02 -6.16
CA LEU A 53 -5.67 5.72 -6.66
C LEU A 53 -5.53 5.16 -8.08
N ALA A 54 -6.24 4.09 -8.39
CA ALA A 54 -6.49 3.66 -9.75
C ALA A 54 -7.98 3.75 -10.05
N ILE A 55 -8.32 4.15 -11.27
CA ILE A 55 -9.67 4.12 -11.81
C ILE A 55 -9.63 3.21 -13.02
N ASP A 56 -10.40 2.14 -12.96
CA ASP A 56 -10.33 1.00 -13.88
C ASP A 56 -8.88 0.48 -13.95
N ASP A 57 -8.31 0.46 -15.15
CA ASP A 57 -6.95 -0.02 -15.43
C ASP A 57 -5.86 1.07 -15.30
N LYS A 58 -6.24 2.29 -14.89
CA LYS A 58 -5.35 3.47 -14.94
C LYS A 58 -4.98 4.00 -13.56
N PRO A 59 -3.68 3.99 -13.20
CA PRO A 59 -3.21 4.67 -11.99
C PRO A 59 -3.25 6.20 -12.19
N VAL A 60 -3.76 6.90 -11.19
CA VAL A 60 -3.90 8.36 -11.20
C VAL A 60 -2.58 9.01 -10.78
N ALA A 61 -2.10 9.96 -11.60
CA ALA A 61 -0.91 10.78 -11.32
C ALA A 61 0.37 9.97 -11.01
N LEU A 62 0.53 8.79 -11.62
CA LEU A 62 1.62 7.85 -11.32
C LEU A 62 3.01 8.50 -11.35
N ASP A 63 3.32 9.31 -12.36
CA ASP A 63 4.64 9.96 -12.44
C ASP A 63 4.92 10.91 -11.25
N ARG A 64 3.89 11.55 -10.67
CA ARG A 64 4.05 12.37 -9.46
C ARG A 64 4.35 11.52 -8.23
N HIS A 65 3.73 10.35 -8.13
CA HIS A 65 4.01 9.39 -7.06
C HIS A 65 5.43 8.84 -7.17
N LEU A 66 5.87 8.44 -8.37
CA LEU A 66 7.22 7.95 -8.60
C LEU A 66 8.29 9.03 -8.34
N ALA A 67 8.04 10.27 -8.77
CA ALA A 67 8.95 11.38 -8.47
C ALA A 67 9.05 11.69 -6.96
N ARG A 68 7.97 11.47 -6.19
CA ARG A 68 8.02 11.61 -4.72
C ARG A 68 8.80 10.46 -4.09
N LEU A 69 8.62 9.23 -4.58
CA LEU A 69 9.36 8.07 -4.15
C LEU A 69 10.86 8.26 -4.38
N GLU A 70 11.25 8.70 -5.58
CA GLU A 70 12.65 9.01 -5.95
C GLU A 70 13.28 10.05 -5.02
N ARG A 71 12.64 11.22 -4.84
CA ARG A 71 13.13 12.24 -3.89
C ARG A 71 13.25 11.75 -2.45
N SER A 72 12.38 10.81 -2.04
CA SER A 72 12.43 10.21 -0.70
C SER A 72 13.58 9.21 -0.60
N ALA A 73 13.81 8.43 -1.66
CA ALA A 73 14.87 7.45 -1.75
C ALA A 73 16.25 8.10 -1.76
N ASP A 74 16.43 9.19 -2.51
CA ASP A 74 17.67 9.97 -2.53
C ASP A 74 18.06 10.46 -1.13
N LYS A 75 17.08 10.98 -0.38
CA LYS A 75 17.30 11.49 0.98
C LYS A 75 17.65 10.39 1.99
N LEU A 76 17.09 9.19 1.80
CA LEU A 76 17.34 8.04 2.67
C LEU A 76 18.44 7.10 2.16
N GLN A 77 19.06 7.41 1.02
CA GLN A 77 20.07 6.56 0.37
C GLN A 77 19.56 5.15 0.06
N ILE A 78 18.27 5.02 -0.26
CA ILE A 78 17.64 3.76 -0.64
C ILE A 78 17.73 3.60 -2.15
N THR A 79 18.22 2.46 -2.62
CA THR A 79 18.18 2.13 -4.05
C THR A 79 16.77 1.69 -4.46
N LEU A 80 16.22 2.31 -5.48
CA LEU A 80 14.91 1.94 -6.03
C LEU A 80 15.03 0.86 -7.11
N PRO A 81 14.01 0.00 -7.29
CA PRO A 81 13.91 -0.82 -8.48
C PRO A 81 13.72 0.07 -9.72
N ALA A 82 14.01 -0.46 -10.91
CA ALA A 82 13.87 0.31 -12.13
C ALA A 82 12.42 0.80 -12.30
N SER A 83 12.25 2.08 -12.65
CA SER A 83 10.90 2.67 -12.77
C SER A 83 10.02 1.91 -13.77
N ILE A 84 10.61 1.30 -14.80
CA ILE A 84 9.87 0.51 -15.78
C ILE A 84 9.25 -0.74 -15.16
N ASP A 85 9.95 -1.42 -14.25
CA ASP A 85 9.46 -2.64 -13.58
C ASP A 85 8.26 -2.31 -12.68
N ILE A 86 8.31 -1.16 -11.99
CA ILE A 86 7.18 -0.66 -11.21
C ILE A 86 5.98 -0.37 -12.13
N LYS A 87 6.20 0.36 -13.24
CA LYS A 87 5.13 0.74 -14.18
C LYS A 87 4.46 -0.49 -14.79
N VAL A 88 5.25 -1.44 -15.28
CA VAL A 88 4.76 -2.72 -15.82
C VAL A 88 4.03 -3.51 -14.73
N GLY A 89 4.57 -3.59 -13.52
CA GLY A 89 3.93 -4.28 -12.40
C GLY A 89 2.56 -3.71 -12.03
N ILE A 90 2.43 -2.37 -11.99
CA ILE A 90 1.14 -1.72 -11.75
C ILE A 90 0.16 -2.02 -12.89
N SER A 91 0.59 -1.89 -14.15
CA SER A 91 -0.26 -2.18 -15.31
C SER A 91 -0.77 -3.63 -15.30
N ASN A 92 0.09 -4.60 -14.98
CA ASN A 92 -0.29 -6.01 -14.89
C ASN A 92 -1.29 -6.26 -13.75
N LEU A 93 -1.11 -5.63 -12.58
CA LEU A 93 -2.06 -5.77 -11.47
C LEU A 93 -3.42 -5.14 -11.78
N LEU A 94 -3.44 -4.04 -12.55
CA LEU A 94 -4.66 -3.32 -12.91
C LEU A 94 -5.32 -3.81 -14.19
N GLU A 95 -4.72 -4.77 -14.90
CA GLU A 95 -5.29 -5.33 -16.13
C GLU A 95 -6.73 -5.83 -15.88
N ALA A 96 -7.64 -5.40 -16.76
CA ALA A 96 -9.09 -5.67 -16.70
C ALA A 96 -9.79 -5.25 -15.39
N GLN A 97 -9.16 -4.41 -14.58
CA GLN A 97 -9.78 -3.86 -13.37
C GLN A 97 -10.85 -2.84 -13.75
N THR A 98 -11.97 -2.86 -13.02
CA THR A 98 -13.02 -1.85 -13.12
C THR A 98 -13.26 -1.18 -11.76
N GLY A 99 -13.75 0.05 -11.79
CA GLY A 99 -14.02 0.84 -10.58
C GLY A 99 -12.74 1.38 -9.94
N GLN A 100 -12.83 1.77 -8.66
CA GLN A 100 -11.68 2.33 -7.95
C GLN A 100 -10.87 1.23 -7.24
N SER A 101 -9.55 1.36 -7.30
CA SER A 101 -8.62 0.52 -6.54
C SER A 101 -7.60 1.36 -5.80
N LYS A 102 -7.19 0.90 -4.62
CA LYS A 102 -6.05 1.42 -3.88
C LYS A 102 -4.84 0.57 -4.23
N VAL A 103 -3.88 1.16 -4.92
CA VAL A 103 -2.59 0.55 -5.23
C VAL A 103 -1.57 1.00 -4.20
N ARG A 104 -0.90 0.06 -3.52
CA ARG A 104 0.17 0.36 -2.57
C ARG A 104 1.48 -0.21 -3.08
N LEU A 105 2.44 0.66 -3.33
CA LEU A 105 3.82 0.31 -3.65
C LEU A 105 4.66 0.46 -2.37
N VAL A 106 5.50 -0.52 -2.06
CA VAL A 106 6.46 -0.47 -0.97
C VAL A 106 7.84 -0.85 -1.50
N VAL A 107 8.87 -0.09 -1.12
CA VAL A 107 10.28 -0.37 -1.41
C VAL A 107 11.05 -0.36 -0.08
N LEU A 108 11.77 -1.42 0.20
CA LEU A 108 12.56 -1.62 1.42
C LEU A 108 14.04 -1.27 1.15
N SER A 109 14.77 -0.88 2.18
CA SER A 109 16.19 -0.51 2.06
C SER A 109 17.10 -1.67 1.64
N ASP A 110 16.65 -2.91 1.82
CA ASP A 110 17.36 -4.13 1.43
C ASP A 110 17.13 -4.54 -0.05
N GLY A 111 16.43 -3.71 -0.82
CA GLY A 111 16.16 -3.92 -2.24
C GLY A 111 14.88 -4.73 -2.54
N ASN A 112 14.21 -5.29 -1.52
CA ASN A 112 12.90 -5.89 -1.73
C ASN A 112 11.83 -4.82 -1.99
N TRP A 113 10.87 -5.14 -2.84
CA TRP A 113 9.72 -4.29 -3.11
C TRP A 113 8.50 -5.12 -3.48
N PHE A 114 7.34 -4.52 -3.25
CA PHE A 114 6.07 -5.15 -3.61
C PHE A 114 5.01 -4.12 -3.94
N ILE A 115 4.05 -4.54 -4.76
CA ILE A 115 2.86 -3.77 -5.07
C ILE A 115 1.65 -4.61 -4.68
N SER A 116 0.71 -4.00 -3.96
CA SER A 116 -0.62 -4.55 -3.80
C SER A 116 -1.68 -3.68 -4.45
N ALA A 117 -2.75 -4.30 -4.94
CA ALA A 117 -3.93 -3.61 -5.45
C ALA A 117 -5.18 -4.25 -4.85
N GLU A 118 -6.04 -3.43 -4.25
CA GLU A 118 -7.32 -3.89 -3.70
C GLU A 118 -8.45 -2.91 -4.07
N PRO A 119 -9.70 -3.39 -4.21
CA PRO A 119 -10.84 -2.51 -4.45
C PRO A 119 -10.94 -1.43 -3.37
N LEU A 120 -11.21 -0.20 -3.80
CA LEU A 120 -11.44 0.92 -2.90
C LEU A 120 -12.95 1.16 -2.77
N VAL A 121 -13.45 1.11 -1.54
CA VAL A 121 -14.82 1.52 -1.22
C VAL A 121 -14.77 2.96 -0.75
N GLU A 122 -15.42 3.85 -1.50
CA GLU A 122 -15.53 5.25 -1.13
C GLU A 122 -16.51 5.40 0.05
N ASN A 123 -16.12 6.19 1.06
CA ASN A 123 -17.01 6.60 2.13
C ASN A 123 -17.15 8.12 2.13
N ALA A 124 -18.31 8.60 1.70
CA ALA A 124 -18.61 10.03 1.56
C ALA A 124 -19.07 10.70 2.88
N GLN A 125 -18.98 10.01 4.02
CA GLN A 125 -19.37 10.57 5.31
C GLN A 125 -18.38 11.64 5.78
N SER A 126 -18.91 12.70 6.39
CA SER A 126 -18.07 13.68 7.08
C SER A 126 -17.36 13.04 8.26
N ILE A 127 -16.13 13.48 8.52
CA ILE A 127 -15.31 13.00 9.63
C ILE A 127 -15.04 14.11 10.64
N SER A 128 -14.84 13.72 11.89
CA SER A 128 -14.46 14.57 13.01
C SER A 128 -12.95 14.48 13.26
N LEU A 129 -12.31 15.61 13.57
CA LEU A 129 -10.86 15.70 13.75
C LEU A 129 -10.46 16.18 15.15
N ALA A 130 -9.50 15.50 15.77
CA ALA A 130 -8.83 15.95 16.98
C ALA A 130 -7.49 16.63 16.68
N LYS A 131 -7.09 17.63 17.47
CA LYS A 131 -5.75 18.23 17.38
C LYS A 131 -4.70 17.32 18.02
N PHE A 132 -3.67 16.93 17.26
CA PHE A 132 -2.50 16.24 17.81
C PHE A 132 -1.57 17.26 18.46
N SER A 133 -1.49 17.25 19.80
CA SER A 133 -0.80 18.31 20.56
C SER A 133 0.65 18.00 20.92
N ASP A 134 1.15 16.79 20.63
CA ASP A 134 2.55 16.47 20.89
C ASP A 134 3.45 17.24 19.91
N PRO A 135 4.61 17.76 20.34
CA PRO A 135 5.52 18.50 19.46
C PRO A 135 5.99 17.67 18.26
N ILE A 136 5.96 18.29 17.06
CA ILE A 136 6.48 17.69 15.82
C ILE A 136 7.77 18.38 15.42
N ASN A 137 8.85 17.62 15.28
CA ASN A 137 10.11 18.14 14.78
C ASN A 137 10.11 18.19 13.24
N SER A 138 9.76 19.37 12.70
CA SER A 138 9.78 19.65 11.25
C SER A 138 11.16 19.58 10.60
N LYS A 139 12.24 19.54 11.40
CA LYS A 139 13.62 19.40 10.93
C LYS A 139 14.19 17.99 11.10
N SER A 140 13.36 17.02 11.52
CA SER A 140 13.79 15.62 11.61
C SER A 140 14.18 15.05 10.24
N GLY A 141 15.09 14.07 10.22
CA GLY A 141 15.56 13.46 8.96
C GLY A 141 14.46 12.78 8.13
N LEU A 142 13.35 12.38 8.77
CA LEU A 142 12.19 11.78 8.11
C LEU A 142 11.08 12.80 7.78
N ALA A 143 11.26 14.08 8.10
CA ALA A 143 10.27 15.11 7.79
C ALA A 143 10.08 15.23 6.26
N GLY A 144 8.83 15.12 5.81
CA GLY A 144 8.48 15.15 4.38
C GLY A 144 8.81 13.85 3.62
N ILE A 145 9.24 12.79 4.30
CA ILE A 145 9.51 11.47 3.71
C ILE A 145 8.29 10.56 3.88
N LYS A 146 7.87 9.90 2.81
CA LYS A 146 6.77 8.92 2.85
C LYS A 146 7.29 7.53 3.25
N SER A 147 7.83 7.44 4.45
CA SER A 147 8.42 6.21 5.01
C SER A 147 7.36 5.25 5.55
N ILE A 148 7.66 3.94 5.57
CA ILE A 148 6.86 2.92 6.26
C ILE A 148 6.95 3.00 7.80
N SER A 149 7.85 3.83 8.35
CA SER A 149 7.93 4.17 9.77
C SER A 149 6.76 5.07 10.23
N TYR A 150 5.54 4.55 10.16
CA TYR A 150 4.29 5.31 10.30
C TYR A 150 3.75 5.40 11.74
N GLY A 151 4.58 5.05 12.73
CA GLY A 151 4.17 4.90 14.13
C GLY A 151 3.56 6.16 14.74
N LEU A 152 4.12 7.34 14.44
CA LEU A 152 3.61 8.62 14.94
C LEU A 152 2.21 8.95 14.38
N SER A 153 2.02 8.75 13.07
CA SER A 153 0.71 8.93 12.43
C SER A 153 -0.34 7.97 12.99
N LEU A 154 0.03 6.70 13.24
CA LEU A 154 -0.89 5.73 13.87
C LEU A 154 -1.17 6.06 15.34
N LEU A 155 -0.20 6.60 16.08
CA LEU A 155 -0.42 7.10 17.44
C LEU A 155 -1.44 8.24 17.44
N ALA A 156 -1.33 9.18 16.51
CA ALA A 156 -2.26 10.31 16.39
C ALA A 156 -3.70 9.82 16.14
N VAL A 157 -3.89 8.87 15.22
CA VAL A 157 -5.20 8.23 14.97
C VAL A 157 -5.74 7.55 16.24
N ARG A 158 -4.91 6.81 16.97
CA ARG A 158 -5.34 6.13 18.21
C ARG A 158 -5.76 7.13 19.29
N LYS A 159 -5.01 8.22 19.47
CA LYS A 159 -5.37 9.30 20.41
C LYS A 159 -6.68 9.98 20.04
N ALA A 160 -6.90 10.27 18.76
CA ALA A 160 -8.15 10.85 18.27
C ALA A 160 -9.35 9.93 18.58
N LYS A 161 -9.22 8.64 18.29
CA LYS A 161 -10.26 7.63 18.55
C LYS A 161 -10.60 7.49 20.04
N GLN A 162 -9.60 7.55 20.92
CA GLN A 162 -9.83 7.55 22.37
C GLN A 162 -10.66 8.75 22.86
N LEU A 163 -10.62 9.85 22.12
CA LEU A 163 -11.39 11.08 22.40
C LEU A 163 -12.73 11.13 21.65
N GLY A 164 -13.10 10.08 20.92
CA GLY A 164 -14.34 10.02 20.14
C GLY A 164 -14.29 10.72 18.78
N PHE A 165 -13.09 10.99 18.24
CA PHE A 165 -12.88 11.55 16.90
C PHE A 165 -12.43 10.48 15.90
N ASP A 166 -12.62 10.75 14.61
CA ASP A 166 -12.30 9.80 13.53
C ASP A 166 -10.81 9.78 13.17
N ASP A 167 -10.18 10.96 13.13
CA ASP A 167 -8.77 11.14 12.78
C ASP A 167 -8.17 12.38 13.48
N SER A 168 -6.91 12.69 13.18
CA SER A 168 -6.17 13.77 13.82
C SER A 168 -5.51 14.72 12.81
N ILE A 169 -5.49 16.00 13.18
CA ILE A 169 -4.73 17.04 12.49
C ILE A 169 -3.48 17.38 13.30
N PHE A 170 -2.34 17.40 12.62
CA PHE A 170 -1.08 17.87 13.19
C PHE A 170 -1.03 19.40 13.13
N ILE A 171 -0.66 20.02 14.25
CA ILE A 171 -0.47 21.47 14.36
C ILE A 171 1.02 21.77 14.52
N ASN A 172 1.48 22.87 13.91
CA ASN A 172 2.86 23.36 14.00
C ASN A 172 2.93 24.70 14.74
#